data_AF-A0ABD0SDE1-F1
#
_entry.id   AF-A0ABD0SDE1-F1
#
_cell.length_a   1.000
_cell.length_b   1.000
_cell.length_c   1.000
_cell.angle_alpha   90.00
_cell.angle_beta   90.00
_cell.angle_gamma   90.00
#
_symmetry.space_group_name_H-M   'P 1'
#
loop_
_entity.id
_entity.type
_entity.pdbx_description
1 polymer ?
#
loop_
_entity_poly.entity_id
_entity_poly.type
_entity_poly.pdbx_seq_one_letter_code
_entity_poly.pdbx_strand_id
1 'polypeptide(L)' 'MTKLINRDAARLNPCIKEQEQSYQCLNKNGFDHAKCEGKVYQDRKSKGLQPYMPNVDDRERIKEEYKKSVRFE' A
#
# COMPACT_ATOMS: atom_id res chain seq x y z
N MET A 1 16.73 13.21 22.38
CA MET A 1 16.11 13.99 21.29
C MET A 1 14.61 14.01 21.50
N THR A 2 14.02 15.19 21.66
CA THR A 2 12.57 15.37 21.73
C THR A 2 11.98 15.15 20.34
N LYS A 3 11.04 14.21 20.19
CA LYS A 3 10.37 13.94 18.91
C LYS A 3 9.50 15.17 18.56
N LEU A 4 9.85 15.87 17.48
CA LEU A 4 8.99 16.92 16.91
C LEU A 4 7.73 16.24 16.35
N ILE A 5 6.55 16.62 16.85
CA ILE A 5 5.26 16.06 16.43
C ILE A 5 4.46 17.17 15.74
N ASN A 6 4.20 17.01 14.45
CA ASN A 6 3.26 17.86 13.73
C ASN A 6 1.82 17.39 13.99
N ARG A 7 1.12 18.09 14.90
CA ARG A 7 -0.26 17.75 15.29
C ARG A 7 -1.29 18.03 14.19
N ASP A 8 -0.97 18.89 13.22
CA ASP A 8 -1.84 19.22 12.10
C ASP A 8 -1.69 18.26 10.92
N ALA A 9 -0.67 17.39 10.92
CA ALA A 9 -0.39 16.48 9.81
C ALA A 9 -1.60 15.61 9.44
N ALA A 10 -2.30 15.08 10.43
CA ALA A 10 -3.49 14.26 10.19
C ALA A 10 -4.70 15.06 9.68
N ARG A 11 -4.76 16.37 9.97
CA ARG A 11 -5.83 17.26 9.52
C ARG A 11 -5.60 17.75 8.09
N LEU A 12 -4.35 18.04 7.73
CA LEU A 12 -3.97 18.65 6.46
C LEU A 12 -3.58 17.62 5.38
N ASN A 13 -3.13 16.42 5.78
CA ASN A 13 -2.78 15.36 4.85
C ASN A 13 -3.75 14.19 4.97
N PRO A 14 -4.75 14.07 4.07
CA PRO A 14 -5.67 12.94 4.06
C PRO A 14 -4.96 11.59 3.83
N CYS A 15 -3.74 11.60 3.29
CA CYS A 15 -2.93 10.43 2.98
C CYS A 15 -1.84 10.16 4.04
N ILE A 16 -1.93 10.75 5.24
CA ILE A 16 -0.87 10.64 6.25
C ILE A 16 -0.59 9.18 6.65
N LYS A 17 -1.62 8.33 6.66
CA LYS A 17 -1.50 6.92 7.03
C LYS A 17 -0.76 6.14 5.96
N GLU A 18 -1.08 6.39 4.70
CA GLU A 18 -0.47 5.78 3.52
C GLU A 18 0.99 6.23 3.38
N GLN A 19 1.25 7.51 3.68
CA GLN A 19 2.60 8.06 3.74
C GLN A 19 3.43 7.37 4.83
N GLU A 20 2.90 7.25 6.05
CA GLU A 20 3.58 6.58 7.16
C GLU A 20 3.88 5.10 6.84
N GLN A 21 2.92 4.37 6.26
CA GLN A 21 3.13 2.99 5.83
C GLN A 21 4.25 2.86 4.79
N SER A 22 4.29 3.79 3.82
CA SER A 22 5.33 3.84 2.80
C SER A 22 6.71 4.07 3.42
N TYR A 23 6.83 5.04 4.33
CA TYR A 23 8.08 5.30 5.04
C TYR A 23 8.50 4.14 5.95
N GLN A 24 7.57 3.50 6.63
CA GLN A 24 7.87 2.31 7.44
C GLN A 24 8.43 1.17 6.58
N CYS A 25 7.88 0.95 5.39
CA CYS A 25 8.40 -0.04 4.46
C CYS A 25 9.81 0.33 3.97
N LEU A 26 10.02 1.57 3.53
CA LEU A 26 11.32 2.04 3.03
C LEU A 26 12.41 1.95 4.09
N ASN A 27 12.13 2.40 5.31
CA ASN A 27 13.08 2.36 6.43
C ASN A 27 13.52 0.91 6.76
N LYS A 28 12.60 -0.06 6.65
CA LYS A 28 12.91 -1.48 6.88
C LYS A 28 13.70 -2.13 5.74
N ASN A 29 13.54 -1.63 4.51
CA ASN A 29 14.10 -2.23 3.30
C ASN A 29 15.32 -1.48 2.75
N GLY A 30 15.92 -0.57 3.52
CA GLY A 30 17.09 0.19 3.07
C GLY A 30 16.78 1.18 1.94
N PHE A 31 15.58 1.77 1.96
CA PHE A 31 15.06 2.69 0.95
C PHE A 31 14.92 2.10 -0.46
N ASP A 32 14.86 0.77 -0.57
CA ASP A 32 14.55 0.08 -1.82
C ASP A 32 13.04 0.20 -2.12
N HIS A 33 12.72 1.05 -3.09
CA HIS A 33 11.35 1.31 -3.52
C HIS A 33 10.68 0.09 -4.16
N ALA A 34 11.43 -0.79 -4.83
CA ALA A 34 10.85 -1.96 -5.52
C ALA A 34 10.24 -2.95 -4.51
N LYS A 35 10.79 -3.03 -3.30
CA LYS A 35 10.28 -3.86 -2.21
C LYS A 35 9.01 -3.33 -1.54
N CYS A 36 8.66 -2.07 -1.83
CA CYS A 36 7.50 -1.40 -1.25
C CYS A 36 6.35 -1.23 -2.26
N GLU A 37 6.45 -1.85 -3.44
CA GLU A 37 5.34 -1.93 -4.37
C GLU A 37 4.21 -2.82 -3.81
N GLY A 38 2.95 -2.41 -4.04
CA GLY A 38 1.79 -3.13 -3.52
C GLY A 38 1.66 -4.53 -4.10
N LYS A 39 1.29 -5.52 -3.27
CA LYS A 39 1.11 -6.92 -3.70
C LYS A 39 0.16 -7.09 -4.88
N VAL A 40 -0.91 -6.29 -4.93
CA VAL A 40 -1.89 -6.32 -6.04
C VAL A 40 -1.27 -5.85 -7.35
N TYR A 41 -0.43 -4.82 -7.30
CA TYR A 41 0.29 -4.33 -8.48
C TYR A 41 1.26 -5.40 -8.99
N GLN A 42 2.03 -6.02 -8.09
CA GLN A 42 2.98 -7.09 -8.41
C GLN A 42 2.29 -8.32 -9.01
N ASP A 43 1.19 -8.78 -8.40
CA ASP A 43 0.39 -9.91 -8.89
C ASP A 43 -0.21 -9.64 -10.29
N ARG A 44 -0.73 -8.43 -10.53
CA ARG A 44 -1.26 -8.06 -11.85
C ARG A 44 -0.16 -7.93 -12.89
N LYS A 45 0.99 -7.35 -12.52
CA LYS A 45 2.17 -7.24 -13.38
C LYS A 45 2.71 -8.61 -13.77
N SER A 46 2.82 -9.56 -12.82
CA SER A 46 3.28 -10.92 -13.12
C SER A 46 2.29 -11.71 -13.98
N LYS A 47 1.00 -11.38 -13.93
CA LYS A 47 -0.05 -11.95 -14.80
C LYS A 47 -0.23 -11.20 -16.13
N GLY A 48 0.52 -10.13 -16.38
CA GLY A 48 0.38 -9.31 -17.59
C GLY A 48 -0.95 -8.53 -17.69
N LEU A 49 -1.66 -8.32 -16.58
CA LEU A 49 -2.97 -7.66 -16.55
C LEU A 49 -2.82 -6.13 -16.50
N GLN A 50 -3.17 -5.44 -17.59
CA GLN A 50 -3.23 -3.98 -17.64
C GLN A 50 -4.66 -3.43 -17.45
N PRO A 51 -4.86 -2.28 -16.76
CA PRO A 51 -3.85 -1.51 -16.02
C PRO A 51 -3.35 -2.27 -14.78
N TYR A 52 -2.06 -2.13 -14.42
CA TYR A 52 -1.48 -2.84 -13.27
C TYR A 52 -2.10 -2.42 -11.93
N MET A 53 -2.62 -1.19 -11.86
CA MET A 53 -3.46 -0.73 -10.76
C MET A 53 -4.92 -1.01 -11.10
N PRO A 54 -5.69 -1.73 -10.26
CA PRO A 54 -7.11 -1.93 -10.50
C PRO A 54 -7.89 -0.61 -10.52
N ASN A 55 -8.87 -0.53 -11.42
CA ASN A 55 -9.88 0.53 -11.41
C ASN A 55 -10.59 0.57 -10.06
N VAL A 56 -10.98 1.78 -9.65
CA VAL A 56 -11.58 2.03 -8.33
C VAL A 56 -12.81 1.15 -8.11
N ASP A 57 -13.68 1.05 -9.11
CA ASP A 57 -14.91 0.26 -9.07
C ASP A 57 -14.67 -1.25 -8.87
N ASP A 58 -13.51 -1.75 -9.31
CA ASP A 58 -13.14 -3.16 -9.20
C ASP A 58 -12.43 -3.51 -7.89
N ARG A 59 -11.95 -2.51 -7.13
CA ARG A 59 -11.08 -2.76 -5.96
C ARG A 59 -11.77 -3.57 -4.88
N GLU A 60 -13.05 -3.29 -4.59
CA GLU A 60 -13.78 -4.01 -3.56
C GLU A 60 -13.98 -5.48 -3.94
N ARG A 61 -14.44 -5.73 -5.17
CA ARG A 61 -14.62 -7.09 -5.70
C ARG A 61 -13.31 -7.90 -5.65
N ILE A 62 -12.21 -7.34 -6.17
CA ILE A 62 -10.89 -7.99 -6.19
C ILE A 62 -10.39 -8.26 -4.75
N LYS A 63 -10.62 -7.32 -3.82
CA LYS A 63 -10.21 -7.47 -2.43
C LYS A 63 -10.98 -8.61 -1.74
N GLU A 64 -12.28 -8.72 -1.98
CA GLU A 64 -13.09 -9.82 -1.44
C GLU A 64 -12.71 -11.17 -2.05
N GLU A 65 -12.41 -11.22 -3.36
CA GLU A 65 -11.88 -12.42 -4.01
C GLU A 65 -10.53 -12.85 -3.41
N TYR A 66 -9.62 -11.89 -3.16
CA TYR A 66 -8.32 -12.18 -2.55
C TYR A 66 -8.42 -12.65 -1.09
N LYS A 67 -9.32 -12.06 -0.30
CA LYS A 67 -9.58 -12.52 1.08
C LYS A 67 -10.08 -13.96 1.13
N LYS A 68 -10.86 -14.38 0.11
CA LYS A 68 -11.38 -15.76 0.01
C LYS A 68 -10.29 -16.75 -0.43
N SER A 69 -9.33 -16.33 -1.25
CA SER A 69 -8.26 -17.19 -1.74
C SER A 69 -7.12 -17.37 -0.74
N VAL A 70 -6.90 -16.41 0.15
CA VAL A 70 -5.90 -16.50 1.23
C VAL A 70 -6.57 -17.07 2.48
N ARG A 71 -6.20 -18.29 2.87
CA ARG A 71 -6.60 -18.87 4.15
C ARG A 71 -5.89 -18.09 5.26
N PHE A 72 -6.64 -17.30 6.03
CA PHE A 72 -6.13 -16.71 7.27
C PHE A 72 -6.19 -17.81 8.33
N GLU A 73 -5.04 -18.40 8.66
CA GLU A 73 -4.87 -19.22 9.88
C GLU A 73 -4.70 -18.33 11.11
#